data_AF-A0A8J6HM23-F1
#
_entry.id   AF-A0A8J6HM23-F1
#
_cell.length_a   1.000
_cell.length_b   1.000
_cell.length_c   1.000
_cell.angle_alpha   90.00
_cell.angle_beta   90.00
_cell.angle_gamma   90.00
#
_symmetry.space_group_name_H-M   'P 1'
#
loop_
_entity.id
_entity.type
_entity.pdbx_description
1 polymer ?
#
loop_
_entity_poly.entity_id
_entity_poly.type
_entity_poly.pdbx_seq_one_letter_code
_entity_poly.pdbx_strand_id
1 'polypeptide(L)'
;MQRLGGGVIYMDETSSSVKKGETLENSIAVMAGYADVVVLRHPTPGSVLESVFLTQIVLNLRYINFQRASHHCRKPLINAGDGIGEHPSQALLDIFTIREEIGTVHPLARLLTLYNVQLRYVSPASLKMPSHIVNFVTSKQIPQEEYNSLEEVLPDTDVLYMARIQRERFSSQEEYDKACGHFIVTPQLMTRAKSKKGGASSVA
;
A
#
# COMPACT_ATOMS: atom_id res chain seq x y z
N MET A 1 -9.48 15.78 5.30
CA MET A 1 -9.13 17.01 6.05
C MET A 1 -10.29 18.01 6.13
N GLN A 2 -10.87 18.42 5.00
CA GLN A 2 -12.03 19.35 5.02
C GLN A 2 -13.24 18.85 5.82
N ARG A 3 -13.56 17.55 5.73
CA ARG A 3 -14.61 16.93 6.58
C ARG A 3 -14.33 17.02 8.09
N LEU A 4 -13.07 17.23 8.47
CA LEU A 4 -12.64 17.43 9.87
C LEU A 4 -12.51 18.93 10.21
N GLY A 5 -12.91 19.83 9.31
CA GLY A 5 -12.81 21.30 9.49
C GLY A 5 -11.44 21.90 9.19
N GLY A 6 -10.48 21.12 8.71
CA GLY A 6 -9.12 21.61 8.40
C GLY A 6 -8.95 22.16 6.98
N GLY A 7 -7.98 23.08 6.82
CA GLY A 7 -7.52 23.57 5.51
C GLY A 7 -6.61 22.59 4.78
N VAL A 8 -6.42 22.79 3.47
CA VAL A 8 -5.49 21.99 2.64
C VAL A 8 -4.67 22.93 1.78
N ILE A 9 -3.35 22.81 1.88
CA ILE A 9 -2.41 23.45 0.96
C ILE A 9 -1.96 22.37 -0.02
N TYR A 10 -2.30 22.54 -1.29
CA TYR A 10 -1.94 21.61 -2.35
C TYR A 10 -0.66 22.08 -3.05
N MET A 11 0.26 21.15 -3.31
CA MET A 11 1.50 21.38 -4.03
C MET A 11 1.77 20.19 -4.94
N ASP A 12 2.12 20.45 -6.18
CA ASP A 12 2.59 19.42 -7.10
C ASP A 12 3.94 19.80 -7.73
N GLU A 13 4.57 18.82 -8.38
CA GLU A 13 5.88 19.00 -9.03
C GLU A 13 5.82 20.02 -10.18
N THR A 14 4.67 20.15 -10.83
CA THR A 14 4.50 21.03 -11.99
C THR A 14 4.33 22.50 -11.63
N SER A 15 3.79 22.80 -10.44
CA SER A 15 3.51 24.14 -9.95
C SER A 15 4.53 24.65 -8.94
N SER A 16 5.50 23.83 -8.54
CA SER A 16 6.42 24.12 -7.45
C SER A 16 7.82 24.56 -7.89
N SER A 17 8.55 25.08 -6.90
CA SER A 17 9.98 25.41 -7.01
C SER A 17 10.89 24.21 -7.24
N VAL A 18 10.36 22.98 -7.28
CA VAL A 18 11.11 21.79 -7.75
C VAL A 18 11.69 22.03 -9.14
N LYS A 19 10.99 22.77 -10.01
CA LYS A 19 11.49 23.21 -11.33
C LYS A 19 12.75 24.08 -11.28
N LYS A 20 13.01 24.72 -10.14
CA LYS A 20 14.19 25.56 -9.90
C LYS A 20 15.35 24.76 -9.29
N GLY A 21 15.23 23.44 -9.20
CA GLY A 21 16.26 22.55 -8.64
C GLY A 21 16.19 22.42 -7.12
N GLU A 22 15.05 22.73 -6.49
CA GLU A 22 14.86 22.50 -5.06
C GLU A 22 14.82 20.99 -4.75
N THR A 23 15.49 20.58 -3.68
CA THR A 23 15.46 19.18 -3.24
C THR A 23 14.13 18.83 -2.58
N LEU A 24 13.80 17.55 -2.56
CA LEU A 24 12.57 17.05 -1.93
C LEU A 24 12.53 17.41 -0.43
N GLU A 25 13.66 17.30 0.26
CA GLU A 25 13.80 17.58 1.69
C GLU A 25 13.52 19.06 1.99
N ASN A 26 14.05 19.97 1.16
CA ASN A 26 13.80 21.41 1.30
C ASN A 26 12.32 21.74 1.05
N SER A 27 11.72 21.12 0.04
CA SER A 27 10.29 21.29 -0.24
C SER A 27 9.43 20.84 0.95
N ILE A 28 9.72 19.67 1.53
CA ILE A 28 9.01 19.15 2.72
C ILE A 28 9.22 20.08 3.92
N ALA A 29 10.45 20.54 4.14
CA ALA A 29 10.80 21.45 5.22
C ALA A 29 9.98 22.75 5.18
N VAL A 30 9.89 23.36 4.00
CA VAL A 30 9.12 24.58 3.77
C VAL A 30 7.63 24.32 3.99
N MET A 31 7.09 23.24 3.43
CA MET A 31 5.68 22.89 3.59
C MET A 31 5.31 22.57 5.03
N ALA A 32 6.19 21.92 5.80
CA ALA A 32 6.02 21.66 7.22
C ALA A 32 6.05 22.94 8.07
N GLY A 33 6.60 24.05 7.54
CA GLY A 33 6.50 25.38 8.15
C GLY A 33 5.09 26.00 8.03
N TYR A 34 4.33 25.61 7.00
CA TYR A 34 2.98 26.13 6.72
C TYR A 34 1.85 25.21 7.17
N ALA A 35 2.13 23.93 7.41
CA ALA A 35 1.13 22.90 7.71
C ALA A 35 1.44 22.14 9.00
N ASP A 36 0.39 21.62 9.64
CA ASP A 36 0.52 20.80 10.85
C ASP A 36 0.77 19.32 10.56
N VAL A 37 0.49 18.87 9.34
CA VAL A 37 0.71 17.52 8.84
C VAL A 37 1.04 17.61 7.36
N VAL A 38 2.00 16.80 6.92
CA VAL A 38 2.39 16.71 5.50
C VAL A 38 2.01 15.32 5.00
N VAL A 39 1.37 15.27 3.84
CA VAL A 39 1.09 14.02 3.12
C VAL A 39 1.94 14.05 1.87
N LEU A 40 2.77 13.02 1.68
CA LEU A 40 3.73 12.97 0.57
C LEU A 40 3.47 11.75 -0.31
N ARG A 41 3.48 12.00 -1.61
CA ARG A 41 3.48 10.97 -2.66
C ARG A 41 4.60 11.29 -3.64
N HIS A 42 5.42 10.30 -3.96
CA HIS A 42 6.60 10.49 -4.79
C HIS A 42 6.88 9.24 -5.64
N PRO A 43 7.38 9.36 -6.89
CA PRO A 43 7.55 8.20 -7.77
C PRO A 43 8.72 7.28 -7.38
N THR A 44 9.70 7.79 -6.64
CA THR A 44 10.90 7.00 -6.27
C THR A 44 10.63 6.16 -5.01
N PRO A 45 10.84 4.83 -5.04
CA PRO A 45 10.77 3.99 -3.84
C PRO A 45 11.74 4.43 -2.77
N GLY A 46 11.32 4.35 -1.51
CA GLY A 46 12.09 4.78 -0.37
C GLY A 46 12.13 6.28 -0.16
N SER A 47 11.70 7.13 -1.11
CA SER A 47 11.80 8.60 -0.96
C SER A 47 11.05 9.17 0.24
N VAL A 48 9.90 8.59 0.59
CA VAL A 48 9.15 8.98 1.79
C VAL A 48 9.90 8.51 3.04
N LEU A 49 10.44 7.28 3.03
CA LEU A 49 11.18 6.76 4.16
C LEU A 49 12.55 7.44 4.32
N GLU A 50 13.22 7.84 3.24
CA GLU A 50 14.48 8.56 3.21
C GLU A 50 14.30 10.01 3.66
N SER A 51 13.22 10.67 3.23
CA SER A 51 12.85 11.98 3.78
C SER A 51 12.47 11.89 5.27
N VAL A 52 11.84 10.79 5.72
CA VAL A 52 11.68 10.48 7.15
C VAL A 52 13.03 10.18 7.80
N PHE A 53 13.92 9.40 7.20
CA PHE A 53 15.20 8.99 7.81
C PHE A 53 16.15 10.17 7.95
N LEU A 54 16.17 11.09 6.98
CA LEU A 54 16.86 12.38 7.06
C LEU A 54 16.21 13.33 8.08
N THR A 55 14.89 13.25 8.30
CA THR A 55 14.21 14.04 9.35
C THR A 55 14.21 13.38 10.74
N GLN A 56 14.41 12.06 10.84
CA GLN A 56 14.24 11.23 12.05
C GLN A 56 15.57 10.71 12.64
N ILE A 57 16.66 10.57 11.86
CA ILE A 57 18.02 10.38 12.42
C ILE A 57 18.41 11.54 13.34
N VAL A 58 17.82 12.71 13.13
CA VAL A 58 17.98 13.89 13.99
C VAL A 58 17.34 13.68 15.38
N LEU A 59 16.48 12.66 15.57
CA LEU A 59 15.67 12.54 16.77
C LEU A 59 15.94 11.31 17.66
N ASN A 60 16.61 10.23 17.23
CA ASN A 60 16.83 9.09 18.17
C ASN A 60 18.06 8.16 17.98
N LEU A 61 19.04 8.46 17.13
CA LEU A 61 20.28 7.67 17.06
C LEU A 61 21.49 8.46 17.58
N ARG A 62 21.70 8.38 18.91
CA ARG A 62 23.05 8.21 19.44
C ARG A 62 23.62 6.95 18.78
N TYR A 63 24.44 7.10 17.74
CA TYR A 63 25.76 6.45 17.57
C TYR A 63 26.29 6.73 16.15
N ILE A 64 27.47 7.37 16.11
CA ILE A 64 28.47 7.36 15.02
C ILE A 64 28.23 8.34 13.84
N ASN A 65 28.82 9.53 14.02
CA ASN A 65 29.60 10.28 13.02
C ASN A 65 28.98 10.61 11.65
N PHE A 66 28.03 11.54 11.62
CA PHE A 66 27.91 12.45 10.47
C PHE A 66 27.59 13.88 10.93
N GLN A 67 28.64 14.66 11.20
CA GLN A 67 28.52 16.09 11.39
C GLN A 67 28.32 16.78 10.05
N ARG A 68 27.08 17.19 9.76
CA ARG A 68 26.67 18.54 9.29
C ARG A 68 25.29 18.48 8.64
N ALA A 69 24.44 19.38 9.11
CA ALA A 69 23.17 19.84 8.53
C ALA A 69 22.01 18.83 8.45
N SER A 70 21.07 18.93 9.40
CA SER A 70 19.61 18.98 9.11
C SER A 70 18.82 19.11 10.41
N HIS A 71 18.19 20.25 10.63
CA HIS A 71 16.86 20.27 11.25
C HIS A 71 15.85 19.89 10.15
N HIS A 72 14.53 20.14 10.30
CA HIS A 72 13.60 20.31 9.17
C HIS A 72 12.52 19.24 8.86
N CYS A 73 11.95 18.57 9.86
CA CYS A 73 10.49 18.42 9.94
C CYS A 73 10.10 17.99 11.36
N ARG A 74 9.28 18.77 12.07
CA ARG A 74 8.72 18.39 13.39
C ARG A 74 7.27 17.92 13.31
N LYS A 75 6.68 17.94 12.12
CA LYS A 75 5.27 17.68 11.86
C LYS A 75 5.09 16.27 11.29
N PRO A 76 4.00 15.55 11.60
CA PRO A 76 3.79 14.20 11.08
C PRO A 76 3.84 14.18 9.54
N LEU A 77 4.58 13.23 8.99
CA LEU A 77 4.67 12.95 7.55
C LEU A 77 3.95 11.63 7.26
N ILE A 78 2.97 11.66 6.36
CA ILE A 78 2.16 10.50 5.97
C ILE A 78 2.56 10.06 4.56
N ASN A 79 2.95 8.77 4.42
CA ASN A 79 3.21 8.16 3.12
C ASN A 79 1.90 7.88 2.37
N ALA A 80 1.70 8.56 1.24
CA ALA A 80 0.60 8.35 0.30
C ALA A 80 1.05 7.64 -1.00
N GLY A 81 2.18 6.93 -0.95
CA GLY A 81 2.76 6.13 -2.03
C GLY A 81 4.15 6.61 -2.43
N ASP A 82 5.13 5.71 -2.39
CA ASP A 82 6.50 5.90 -2.89
C ASP A 82 6.78 5.01 -4.12
N GLY A 83 6.07 5.27 -5.23
CA GLY A 83 6.24 4.53 -6.48
C GLY A 83 5.80 3.07 -6.39
N ILE A 84 6.75 2.15 -6.64
CA ILE A 84 6.56 0.70 -6.51
C ILE A 84 6.77 0.18 -5.08
N GLY A 85 7.07 1.07 -4.13
CA GLY A 85 7.28 0.78 -2.72
C GLY A 85 5.96 0.54 -1.96
N GLU A 86 5.78 1.26 -0.86
CA GLU A 86 4.65 1.08 0.05
C GLU A 86 3.53 2.10 -0.18
N HIS A 87 2.30 1.71 0.13
CA HIS A 87 1.17 2.63 0.22
C HIS A 87 0.33 2.32 1.48
N PRO A 88 0.81 2.71 2.68
CA PRO A 88 0.23 2.25 3.95
C PRO A 88 -1.23 2.64 4.14
N SER A 89 -1.62 3.85 3.73
CA SER A 89 -3.00 4.33 3.84
C SER A 89 -3.99 3.54 2.97
N GLN A 90 -3.56 3.03 1.81
CA GLN A 90 -4.37 2.18 0.95
C GLN A 90 -4.56 0.81 1.61
N ALA A 91 -3.48 0.20 2.11
CA ALA A 91 -3.57 -1.08 2.82
C ALA A 91 -4.52 -1.03 4.03
N LEU A 92 -4.54 0.08 4.78
CA LEU A 92 -5.48 0.27 5.88
C LEU A 92 -6.94 0.35 5.41
N LEU A 93 -7.20 1.03 4.30
CA LEU A 93 -8.52 1.12 3.69
C LEU A 93 -9.00 -0.25 3.18
N ASP A 94 -8.11 -1.04 2.59
CA ASP A 94 -8.43 -2.37 2.06
C ASP A 94 -8.82 -3.32 3.21
N ILE A 95 -8.06 -3.32 4.30
CA ILE A 95 -8.39 -4.10 5.51
C ILE A 95 -9.73 -3.65 6.11
N PHE A 96 -9.99 -2.34 6.16
CA PHE A 96 -11.27 -1.82 6.63
C PHE A 96 -12.44 -2.33 5.77
N THR A 97 -12.28 -2.32 4.44
CA THR A 97 -13.29 -2.79 3.49
C THR A 97 -13.58 -4.28 3.67
N ILE A 98 -12.52 -5.10 3.77
CA ILE A 98 -12.65 -6.54 4.03
C ILE A 98 -13.43 -6.79 5.32
N ARG A 99 -13.11 -6.04 6.38
CA ARG A 99 -13.78 -6.18 7.68
C ARG A 99 -15.26 -5.84 7.64
N GLU A 100 -15.63 -4.75 6.97
CA GLU A 100 -17.02 -4.32 6.82
C GLU A 100 -17.83 -5.31 5.98
N GLU A 101 -17.26 -5.83 4.88
CA GLU A 101 -17.98 -6.69 3.94
C GLU A 101 -18.16 -8.13 4.41
N ILE A 102 -17.22 -8.65 5.21
CA ILE A 102 -17.25 -10.04 5.71
C ILE A 102 -17.90 -10.15 7.10
N GLY A 103 -18.05 -9.03 7.82
CA GLY A 103 -18.78 -8.95 9.10
C GLY A 103 -17.99 -9.47 10.31
N THR A 104 -18.29 -8.92 11.50
CA THR A 104 -17.67 -9.35 12.77
C THR A 104 -18.70 -9.97 13.73
N VAL A 105 -18.55 -11.25 14.05
CA VAL A 105 -19.33 -11.92 15.12
C VAL A 105 -18.63 -11.69 16.49
N HIS A 106 -19.22 -10.85 17.39
CA HIS A 106 -19.03 -10.67 18.87
C HIS A 106 -17.77 -10.03 19.57
N PRO A 107 -17.85 -9.05 20.52
CA PRO A 107 -17.04 -7.82 20.78
C PRO A 107 -15.63 -7.95 21.45
N LEU A 108 -14.70 -7.09 21.00
CA LEU A 108 -13.56 -6.43 21.71
C LEU A 108 -12.50 -7.13 22.61
N ALA A 109 -12.30 -8.45 22.60
CA ALA A 109 -11.01 -9.07 23.03
C ALA A 109 -10.03 -9.23 21.86
N ARG A 110 -10.29 -8.49 20.77
CA ARG A 110 -10.55 -9.06 19.44
C ARG A 110 -9.88 -8.34 18.29
N LEU A 111 -9.05 -7.37 18.64
CA LEU A 111 -8.06 -6.82 17.75
C LEU A 111 -6.73 -7.64 17.83
N LEU A 112 -6.70 -8.85 18.40
CA LEU A 112 -5.50 -9.35 19.10
C LEU A 112 -4.72 -10.51 18.44
N THR A 113 -5.19 -11.07 17.32
CA THR A 113 -4.67 -12.26 16.61
C THR A 113 -5.08 -12.25 15.13
N LEU A 114 -4.92 -11.10 14.48
CA LEU A 114 -6.07 -10.36 13.91
C LEU A 114 -6.81 -10.90 12.70
N TYR A 115 -6.17 -11.71 11.87
CA TYR A 115 -6.83 -12.45 10.81
C TYR A 115 -6.05 -13.74 10.61
N ASN A 116 -6.70 -14.89 10.81
CA ASN A 116 -6.15 -16.19 10.42
C ASN A 116 -6.38 -16.35 8.91
N VAL A 117 -5.48 -15.77 8.12
CA VAL A 117 -5.58 -15.72 6.65
C VAL A 117 -4.64 -16.71 6.01
N GLN A 118 -5.07 -17.22 4.86
CA GLN A 118 -4.24 -17.92 3.90
C GLN A 118 -4.07 -16.99 2.71
N LEU A 119 -2.83 -16.75 2.29
CA LEU A 119 -2.54 -15.94 1.11
C LEU A 119 -2.37 -16.86 -0.10
N ARG A 120 -3.07 -16.53 -1.19
CA ARG A 120 -2.95 -17.24 -2.46
C ARG A 120 -2.56 -16.25 -3.55
N TYR A 121 -1.46 -16.52 -4.22
CA TYR A 121 -0.90 -15.64 -5.24
C TYR A 121 -1.25 -16.18 -6.62
N VAL A 122 -1.90 -15.36 -7.43
CA VAL A 122 -2.13 -15.62 -8.86
C VAL A 122 -1.42 -14.53 -9.64
N SER A 123 -0.35 -14.90 -10.34
CA SER A 123 0.46 -13.95 -11.10
C SER A 123 1.15 -14.64 -12.28
N PRO A 124 1.41 -13.94 -13.38
CA PRO A 124 2.31 -14.43 -14.42
C PRO A 124 3.69 -14.74 -13.83
N ALA A 125 4.45 -15.64 -14.47
CA ALA A 125 5.80 -16.00 -14.02
C ALA A 125 6.76 -14.81 -13.92
N SER A 126 6.55 -13.75 -14.71
CA SER A 126 7.33 -12.50 -14.70
C SER A 126 6.97 -11.54 -13.56
N LEU A 127 5.82 -11.71 -12.90
CA LEU A 127 5.30 -10.80 -11.87
C LEU A 127 5.04 -11.50 -10.53
N LYS A 128 5.86 -12.49 -10.19
CA LYS A 128 5.75 -13.19 -8.91
C LYS A 128 6.01 -12.26 -7.73
N MET A 129 5.43 -12.60 -6.58
CA MET A 129 5.69 -11.92 -5.33
C MET A 129 7.20 -11.96 -5.02
N PRO A 130 7.85 -10.82 -4.71
CA PRO A 130 9.26 -10.80 -4.38
C PRO A 130 9.59 -11.73 -3.20
N SER A 131 10.71 -12.45 -3.32
CA SER A 131 11.11 -13.47 -2.33
C SER A 131 11.27 -12.94 -0.90
N HIS A 132 11.73 -11.70 -0.74
CA HIS A 132 11.85 -11.07 0.58
C HIS A 132 10.50 -10.87 1.27
N ILE A 133 9.42 -10.59 0.51
CA ILE A 133 8.06 -10.48 1.05
C ILE A 133 7.53 -11.86 1.41
N VAL A 134 7.68 -12.85 0.53
CA VAL A 134 7.27 -14.23 0.80
C VAL A 134 7.95 -14.75 2.08
N ASN A 135 9.26 -14.52 2.21
CA ASN A 135 10.03 -14.89 3.39
C ASN A 135 9.57 -14.16 4.65
N PHE A 136 9.25 -12.87 4.54
CA PHE A 136 8.70 -12.09 5.65
C PHE A 136 7.35 -12.68 6.11
N VAL A 137 6.44 -12.99 5.19
CA VAL A 137 5.14 -13.61 5.51
C VAL A 137 5.34 -15.01 6.11
N THR A 138 6.27 -15.80 5.59
CA THR A 138 6.65 -17.11 6.17
C THR A 138 7.18 -16.97 7.60
N SER A 139 7.97 -15.94 7.89
CA SER A 139 8.46 -15.66 9.25
C SER A 139 7.33 -15.34 10.24
N LYS A 140 6.15 -14.94 9.74
CA LYS A 140 4.93 -14.72 10.53
C LYS A 140 4.02 -15.95 10.58
N GLN A 141 4.45 -17.08 10.03
CA GLN A 141 3.74 -18.37 10.02
C GLN A 141 2.37 -18.30 9.31
N ILE A 142 2.22 -17.41 8.33
CA ILE A 142 1.01 -17.29 7.51
C ILE A 142 1.11 -18.28 6.33
N PRO A 143 0.13 -19.17 6.12
CA PRO A 143 0.10 -20.08 4.98
C PRO A 143 0.06 -19.34 3.64
N GLN A 144 0.87 -19.80 2.69
CA GLN A 144 1.04 -19.19 1.37
C GLN A 144 1.03 -20.26 0.27
N GLU A 145 0.31 -20.01 -0.82
CA GLU A 145 0.26 -20.89 -1.99
C GLU A 145 0.33 -20.06 -3.29
N GLU A 146 1.00 -20.58 -4.31
CA GLU A 146 1.06 -19.98 -5.65
C GLU A 146 0.22 -20.80 -6.63
N TYR A 147 -0.55 -20.11 -7.47
CA TYR A 147 -1.42 -20.69 -8.49
C TYR A 147 -1.19 -20.03 -9.85
N ASN A 148 -1.47 -20.77 -10.93
CA ASN A 148 -1.29 -20.29 -12.30
C ASN A 148 -2.59 -19.80 -12.95
N SER A 149 -3.75 -20.03 -12.32
CA SER A 149 -5.07 -19.75 -12.87
C SER A 149 -6.03 -19.28 -11.78
N LEU A 150 -6.96 -18.39 -12.14
CA LEU A 150 -8.00 -17.91 -11.24
C LEU A 150 -9.04 -19.01 -10.97
N GLU A 151 -9.34 -19.84 -11.95
CA GLU A 151 -10.32 -20.91 -11.91
C GLU A 151 -10.06 -21.92 -10.79
N GLU A 152 -8.80 -22.20 -10.49
CA GLU A 152 -8.38 -23.15 -9.45
C GLU A 152 -8.60 -22.60 -8.04
N VAL A 153 -8.46 -21.28 -7.86
CA VAL A 153 -8.41 -20.64 -6.53
C VAL A 153 -9.76 -20.04 -6.10
N LEU A 154 -10.60 -19.64 -7.07
CA LEU A 154 -11.86 -18.97 -6.81
C LEU A 154 -12.86 -19.72 -5.92
N PRO A 155 -13.01 -21.05 -6.01
CA PRO A 155 -13.99 -21.77 -5.18
C PRO A 155 -13.76 -21.61 -3.67
N ASP A 156 -12.50 -21.53 -3.26
CA ASP A 156 -12.09 -21.48 -1.85
C ASP A 156 -11.70 -20.07 -1.38
N THR A 157 -11.92 -19.04 -2.21
CA THR A 157 -11.47 -17.66 -1.93
C THR A 157 -12.59 -16.81 -1.33
N ASP A 158 -12.35 -16.22 -0.15
CA ASP A 158 -13.28 -15.27 0.48
C ASP A 158 -13.11 -13.84 -0.05
N VAL A 159 -11.87 -13.44 -0.38
CA VAL A 159 -11.53 -12.11 -0.91
C VAL A 159 -10.65 -12.26 -2.14
N LEU A 160 -11.16 -11.83 -3.29
CA LEU A 160 -10.36 -11.70 -4.50
C LEU A 160 -9.83 -10.27 -4.62
N TYR A 161 -8.54 -10.07 -4.33
CA TYR A 161 -7.88 -8.77 -4.45
C TYR A 161 -7.20 -8.63 -5.80
N MET A 162 -7.76 -7.81 -6.68
CA MET A 162 -7.24 -7.58 -8.04
C MET A 162 -6.30 -6.37 -8.07
N ALA A 163 -5.07 -6.59 -8.53
CA ALA A 163 -4.13 -5.51 -8.84
C ALA A 163 -4.09 -5.22 -10.35
N ARG A 164 -3.90 -3.95 -10.71
CA ARG A 164 -3.64 -3.58 -12.10
C ARG A 164 -2.18 -3.90 -12.44
N ILE A 165 -1.93 -4.44 -13.63
CA ILE A 165 -0.57 -4.59 -14.15
C ILE A 165 -0.01 -3.19 -14.45
N GLN A 166 1.11 -2.88 -13.81
CA GLN A 166 1.79 -1.58 -13.90
C GLN A 166 2.81 -1.61 -15.04
N ARG A 167 2.59 -0.81 -16.09
CA ARG A 167 3.49 -0.78 -17.26
C ARG A 167 4.89 -0.30 -16.91
N GLU A 168 4.96 0.60 -15.95
CA GLU A 168 6.19 1.14 -15.37
C GLU A 168 7.11 0.09 -14.73
N ARG A 169 6.64 -1.14 -14.51
CA ARG A 169 7.47 -2.25 -13.98
C ARG A 169 8.18 -3.06 -15.07
N PHE A 170 7.90 -2.81 -16.34
CA PHE A 170 8.43 -3.60 -17.45
C PHE A 170 9.53 -2.86 -18.19
N SER A 171 10.55 -3.61 -18.60
CA SER A 171 11.67 -3.09 -19.40
C SER A 171 11.29 -2.87 -20.86
N SER A 172 10.28 -3.60 -21.35
CA SER A 172 9.82 -3.57 -22.74
C SER A 172 8.30 -3.65 -22.85
N GLN A 173 7.76 -3.10 -23.93
CA GLN A 173 6.33 -3.14 -24.23
C GLN A 173 5.85 -4.58 -24.49
N GLU A 174 6.66 -5.42 -25.13
CA GLU A 174 6.31 -6.81 -25.42
C GLU A 174 6.15 -7.65 -24.15
N GLU A 175 6.99 -7.44 -23.15
CA GLU A 175 6.89 -8.14 -21.87
C GLU A 175 5.63 -7.72 -21.10
N TYR A 176 5.28 -6.44 -21.16
CA TYR A 176 4.03 -5.91 -20.61
C TYR A 176 2.81 -6.51 -21.32
N ASP A 177 2.80 -6.53 -22.66
CA ASP A 177 1.68 -7.06 -23.44
C ASP A 177 1.49 -8.57 -23.20
N LYS A 178 2.59 -9.32 -23.01
CA LYS A 178 2.57 -10.73 -22.60
C LYS A 178 2.05 -10.95 -21.19
N ALA A 179 2.19 -9.99 -20.28
CA ALA A 179 1.62 -10.11 -18.93
C ALA A 179 0.14 -9.66 -18.90
N CYS A 180 -0.22 -8.69 -19.74
CA CYS A 180 -1.57 -8.16 -19.84
C CYS A 180 -2.58 -9.17 -20.39
N GLY A 181 -3.83 -9.04 -19.94
CA GLY A 181 -4.97 -9.81 -20.47
C GLY A 181 -5.07 -11.28 -20.01
N HIS A 182 -4.08 -11.81 -19.29
CA HIS A 182 -4.10 -13.21 -18.84
C HIS A 182 -5.03 -13.46 -17.65
N PHE A 183 -5.26 -12.45 -16.82
CA PHE A 183 -6.08 -12.57 -15.61
C PHE A 183 -7.23 -11.55 -15.67
N ILE A 184 -8.33 -11.96 -16.29
CA ILE A 184 -9.53 -11.14 -16.45
C ILE A 184 -10.68 -11.77 -15.65
N VAL A 185 -11.25 -10.99 -14.73
CA VAL A 185 -12.45 -11.40 -14.01
C VAL A 185 -13.67 -11.11 -14.86
N THR A 186 -14.42 -12.16 -15.21
CA THR A 186 -15.67 -12.07 -15.98
C THR A 186 -16.86 -12.56 -15.17
N PRO A 187 -18.10 -12.17 -15.51
CA PRO A 187 -19.30 -12.73 -14.87
C PRO A 187 -19.36 -14.25 -14.94
N GLN A 188 -18.95 -14.84 -16.08
CA GLN A 188 -18.88 -16.27 -16.27
C GLN A 188 -17.90 -16.92 -15.29
N LEU A 189 -16.71 -16.34 -15.11
CA LEU A 189 -15.71 -16.84 -14.15
C LEU A 189 -16.23 -16.76 -12.70
N MET A 190 -16.92 -15.67 -12.35
CA MET A 190 -17.48 -15.47 -11.01
C MET A 190 -18.59 -16.47 -10.65
N THR A 191 -19.15 -17.21 -11.61
CA THR A 191 -20.07 -18.32 -11.29
C THR A 191 -19.40 -19.44 -10.48
N ARG A 192 -18.06 -19.54 -10.53
CA ARG A 192 -17.26 -20.51 -9.77
C ARG A 192 -16.82 -19.97 -8.40
N ALA A 193 -17.04 -18.68 -8.14
CA ALA A 193 -16.64 -18.06 -6.89
C ALA A 193 -17.53 -18.51 -5.73
N LYS A 194 -16.97 -18.50 -4.53
CA LYS A 194 -17.71 -18.76 -3.30
C LYS A 194 -18.89 -17.80 -3.16
N SER A 195 -20.09 -18.33 -2.90
CA SER A 195 -21.24 -17.50 -2.59
C SER A 195 -21.05 -16.81 -1.24
N LYS A 196 -21.42 -15.52 -1.13
CA LYS A 196 -21.36 -14.77 0.13
C LYS A 196 -22.16 -15.53 1.19
N LYS A 197 -21.51 -16.00 2.26
CA LYS A 197 -22.24 -16.59 3.40
C LYS A 197 -23.15 -15.50 3.94
N GLY A 198 -24.46 -15.74 3.91
CA GLY A 198 -25.46 -14.75 4.28
C GLY A 198 -25.20 -14.18 5.66
N GLY A 199 -24.95 -12.85 5.73
CA GLY A 199 -25.42 -12.08 6.87
C GLY A 199 -26.93 -12.24 6.87
N ALA A 200 -27.48 -12.72 7.98
CA ALA A 200 -28.91 -12.95 8.14
C ALA A 200 -29.70 -11.75 7.59
N SER A 201 -30.59 -12.06 6.66
CA SER A 201 -31.77 -11.26 6.41
C SER A 201 -32.56 -11.18 7.71
N SER A 202 -32.48 -10.06 8.41
CA SER A 202 -33.45 -9.67 9.43
C SER A 202 -33.45 -8.15 9.59
N VAL A 203 -34.05 -7.46 8.62
CA VAL A 203 -34.83 -6.25 8.92
C VAL A 203 -36.15 -6.43 8.18
N ALA A 204 -37.08 -7.06 8.89
CA ALA A 204 -38.51 -6.84 8.69
C ALA A 204 -38.89 -5.54 9.41
#